data_AF-A0A2V7MM73-F1
#
_entry.id   AF-A0A2V7MM73-F1
#
_cell.length_a   1.000
_cell.length_b   1.000
_cell.length_c   1.000
_cell.angle_alpha   90.00
_cell.angle_beta   90.00
_cell.angle_gamma   90.00
#
_symmetry.space_group_name_H-M   'P 1'
#
loop_
_entity.id
_entity.type
_entity.pdbx_description
1 polymer ?
#
loop_
_entity_poly.entity_id
_entity_poly.type
_entity_poly.pdbx_seq_one_letter_code
_entity_poly.pdbx_strand_id
1 'polypeptide(L)' 'MRTLLKLISFAGLGLTVVPSFLVFAGRIAWATHAALMLVGTVLWFGSAPFWMLKTKPHE' A
#
# COMPACT_ATOMS: atom_id res chain seq x y z
N MET A 1 1.69 17.45 7.45
CA MET A 1 0.66 16.65 6.75
C MET A 1 1.19 15.83 5.56
N ARG A 2 2.12 16.34 4.74
CA ARG A 2 2.71 15.58 3.59
C ARG A 2 3.40 14.26 3.97
N THR A 3 4.05 14.20 5.13
CA THR A 3 4.80 13.02 5.59
C THR A 3 3.87 11.86 5.91
N LEU A 4 2.69 12.14 6.50
CA LEU A 4 1.75 11.09 6.92
C LEU A 4 1.14 10.38 5.70
N LEU A 5 0.76 11.11 4.65
CA LEU A 5 0.26 10.50 3.40
C LEU A 5 1.34 9.71 2.67
N LYS A 6 2.58 10.22 2.62
CA LYS A 6 3.72 9.46 2.08
C LYS A 6 3.96 8.19 2.88
N LEU A 7 3.90 8.25 4.22
CA LEU A 7 4.09 7.10 5.09
C LEU A 7 2.99 6.06 4.89
N ILE A 8 1.72 6.49 4.79
CA ILE A 8 0.57 5.61 4.55
C ILE A 8 0.71 4.90 3.20
N SER A 9 1.23 5.58 2.19
CA SER A 9 1.38 4.91 0.90
C SER A 9 2.63 4.06 0.78
N PHE A 10 3.74 4.46 1.42
CA PHE A 10 4.89 3.55 1.59
C PHE A 10 4.49 2.32 2.40
N ALA A 11 3.62 2.48 3.41
CA ALA A 11 3.05 1.38 4.17
C ALA A 11 2.10 0.54 3.32
N GLY A 12 1.25 1.14 2.48
CA GLY A 12 0.39 0.43 1.54
C GLY A 12 1.17 -0.36 0.49
N LEU A 13 2.25 0.22 -0.04
CA LEU A 13 3.18 -0.44 -0.96
C LEU A 13 3.97 -1.55 -0.25
N GLY A 14 4.41 -1.32 0.98
CA GLY A 14 5.01 -2.34 1.83
C GLY A 14 4.02 -3.47 2.11
N LEU A 15 2.74 -3.16 2.29
CA LEU A 15 1.68 -4.13 2.55
C LEU A 15 1.30 -4.94 1.31
N THR A 16 1.71 -4.60 0.10
CA THR A 16 1.58 -5.51 -1.07
C THR A 16 2.79 -6.45 -1.20
N VAL A 17 3.96 -5.99 -0.76
CA VAL A 17 5.22 -6.75 -0.83
C VAL A 17 5.37 -7.73 0.34
N VAL A 18 5.07 -7.30 1.57
CA VAL A 18 5.21 -8.10 2.80
C VAL A 18 4.38 -9.38 2.77
N PRO A 19 3.08 -9.39 2.41
CA PRO A 19 2.30 -10.63 2.33
C PRO A 19 2.81 -11.61 1.28
N SER A 20 3.49 -11.11 0.23
CA SER A 20 4.09 -11.96 -0.80
C SER A 20 5.25 -12.77 -0.20
N PHE A 21 6.09 -12.14 0.63
CA PHE A 21 7.14 -12.83 1.38
C PHE A 21 6.58 -13.75 2.47
N LEU A 22 5.50 -13.38 3.15
CA LEU A 22 4.89 -14.23 4.18
C LEU A 22 4.23 -15.50 3.60
N VAL A 23 3.61 -15.43 2.42
CA VAL A 23 3.13 -16.63 1.69
C VAL A 23 4.29 -17.48 1.25
N PHE A 24 5.35 -16.86 0.71
CA PHE A 24 6.54 -17.60 0.26
C PHE A 24 7.22 -18.33 1.42
N ALA A 25 7.21 -17.74 2.62
CA ALA A 25 7.68 -18.37 3.85
C ALA A 25 6.70 -19.40 4.46
N GLY A 26 5.55 -19.65 3.82
CA GLY A 26 4.50 -20.56 4.32
C GLY A 26 3.84 -20.13 5.62
N ARG A 27 3.99 -18.86 6.03
CA ARG A 27 3.54 -18.34 7.34
C ARG A 27 2.06 -17.95 7.35
N ILE A 28 1.45 -17.73 6.19
CA ILE A 28 0.04 -17.35 6.05
C ILE A 28 -0.65 -18.17 4.96
N ALA A 29 -1.93 -18.45 5.16
CA ALA A 29 -2.77 -19.11 4.18
C ALA A 29 -3.02 -18.21 2.97
N TRP A 30 -3.23 -18.82 1.80
CA TRP A 30 -3.49 -18.12 0.55
C TRP A 30 -4.71 -17.16 0.64
N ALA A 31 -5.74 -17.56 1.38
CA ALA A 31 -6.91 -16.72 1.64
C ALA A 31 -6.54 -15.43 2.40
N THR A 32 -5.65 -15.52 3.39
CA THR A 32 -5.15 -14.37 4.16
C THR A 32 -4.31 -13.45 3.28
N HIS A 33 -3.50 -14.02 2.39
CA HIS A 33 -2.73 -13.25 1.40
C HIS A 33 -3.62 -12.49 0.42
N ALA A 34 -4.64 -13.16 -0.13
CA ALA A 34 -5.59 -12.52 -1.03
C ALA A 34 -6.29 -11.34 -0.35
N ALA A 35 -6.71 -11.50 0.91
CA ALA A 35 -7.31 -10.42 1.70
C ALA A 35 -6.32 -9.26 1.96
N LEU A 36 -5.07 -9.56 2.35
CA LEU A 36 -4.03 -8.55 2.58
C LEU A 36 -3.67 -7.78 1.30
N MET A 37 -3.54 -8.47 0.16
CA MET A 37 -3.34 -7.86 -1.16
C MET A 37 -4.49 -6.94 -1.55
N LEU A 38 -5.74 -7.37 -1.31
CA LEU A 38 -6.92 -6.58 -1.64
C LEU A 38 -6.97 -5.31 -0.77
N VAL A 39 -6.77 -5.46 0.54
CA VAL A 39 -6.70 -4.33 1.48
C VAL A 39 -5.56 -3.38 1.11
N GLY A 40 -4.36 -3.89 0.84
CA GLY A 40 -3.21 -3.09 0.42
C GLY A 40 -3.47 -2.34 -0.89
N THR A 41 -4.13 -2.99 -1.85
CA THR A 41 -4.52 -2.37 -3.13
C THR A 41 -5.55 -1.27 -2.91
N VAL A 42 -6.62 -1.51 -2.15
CA VAL A 42 -7.65 -0.49 -1.86
C VAL A 42 -7.04 0.70 -1.10
N LEU A 43 -6.17 0.42 -0.12
CA LEU A 43 -5.51 1.45 0.68
C LEU A 43 -4.53 2.27 -0.17
N TRP A 44 -3.74 1.62 -1.04
CA TRP A 44 -2.86 2.30 -1.98
C TRP A 44 -3.66 3.09 -3.01
N PHE A 45 -4.70 2.50 -3.61
CA PHE A 45 -5.50 3.16 -4.63
C PHE A 45 -6.34 4.33 -4.08
N GLY A 46 -6.74 4.28 -2.81
CA GLY A 46 -7.39 5.43 -2.14
C GLY A 46 -6.41 6.53 -1.75
N SER A 47 -5.15 6.19 -1.44
CA SER A 47 -4.14 7.15 -0.96
C SER A 47 -3.24 7.72 -2.07
N ALA A 48 -2.92 6.93 -3.10
CA ALA A 48 -2.06 7.27 -4.24
C ALA A 48 -2.53 8.49 -5.04
N PRO A 49 -3.77 8.52 -5.56
CA PRO A 49 -4.28 9.70 -6.25
C PRO A 49 -4.28 10.93 -5.33
N PHE A 50 -4.49 10.76 -4.03
CA PHE A 50 -4.60 11.86 -3.07
C PHE A 50 -3.31 12.69 -2.89
N TRP A 51 -2.11 12.12 -3.09
CA TRP A 51 -0.88 12.93 -3.14
C TRP A 51 -0.35 13.12 -4.56
N MET A 52 -0.54 12.16 -5.46
CA MET A 52 0.08 12.17 -6.78
C MET A 52 -0.57 13.23 -7.69
N LEU A 53 -1.90 13.42 -7.58
CA LEU A 53 -2.65 14.45 -8.32
C LEU A 53 -2.44 15.88 -7.81
N LYS A 54 -1.86 16.08 -6.61
CA LYS A 54 -1.52 17.42 -6.09
C LYS A 54 -0.09 17.87 -6.46
N THR A 55 0.48 17.33 -7.52
CA THR A 55 1.82 17.72 -7.97
C THR A 55 1.72 18.66 -9.17
N LYS A 56 1.56 19.96 -8.86
CA LYS A 56 2.06 21.21 -9.53
C LYS A 56 0.98 22.29 -9.68
N PRO A 57 1.31 23.61 -9.75
CA PRO A 57 2.61 24.27 -9.58
C PRO A 57 2.56 25.55 -8.70
N HIS A 58 3.66 25.84 -8.02
CA HIS A 58 4.18 27.18 -7.68
C HIS A 58 5.63 26.86 -7.30
N GLU A 59 6.68 27.31 -7.98
CA GLU A 59 6.94 28.57 -8.68
C GLU A 59 7.95 28.34 -9.82
#